data_AF-A0A0P7D2L7-F1
#
_entry.id   AF-A0A0P7D2L7-F1
#
_cell.length_a   1.000
_cell.length_b   1.000
_cell.length_c   1.000
_cell.angle_alpha   90.00
_cell.angle_beta   90.00
_cell.angle_gamma   90.00
#
_symmetry.space_group_name_H-M   'P 1'
#
loop_
_entity.id
_entity.type
_entity.pdbx_description
1 polymer ?
#
loop_
_entity_poly.entity_id
_entity_poly.type
_entity_poly.pdbx_seq_one_letter_code
_entity_poly.pdbx_strand_id
1 'polypeptide(L)'
;MLCEYFRYIDLEGVYEQLAAYSSHETYSLSNIQEQFSETLSSVFEDLSYITCEDDAVRDKLKPIELAALVGDTIEEDLDRLAAAANISMPGPRSSTGTVISKLTTLSITSSFGDFDYWQKTSFLAYQYDFLCWLYSKGKFAEGFEVYEMILRNFGEISAKYALNLSFAKQNEIASNIARERAQKRHASTNKKKTELLDEWVRTGTEYKSRADFCRIVSRREGLKERTAQEWIQAYERERR
;
A
#
# COMPACT_ATOMS: atom_id res chain seq x y z
N MET A 1 26.49 -2.57 8.03
CA MET A 1 26.08 -1.61 6.98
C MET A 1 24.63 -1.94 6.72
N LEU A 2 23.71 -0.98 6.87
CA LEU A 2 22.28 -1.25 6.81
C LEU A 2 21.76 -1.39 5.37
N CYS A 3 22.49 -0.85 4.40
CA CYS A 3 22.28 -1.03 2.97
C CYS A 3 23.64 -0.87 2.26
N GLU A 4 24.02 -1.76 1.35
CA GLU A 4 25.27 -1.76 0.58
C GLU A 4 25.36 -0.54 -0.37
N TYR A 5 24.19 -0.12 -0.86
CA TYR A 5 24.06 0.95 -1.83
C TYR A 5 23.87 2.33 -1.19
N PHE A 6 23.27 2.40 0.00
CA PHE A 6 23.07 3.63 0.77
C PHE A 6 24.29 3.93 1.64
N ARG A 7 24.93 5.10 1.43
CA ARG A 7 26.25 5.36 2.03
C ARG A 7 26.38 6.69 2.76
N TYR A 8 25.45 7.61 2.54
CA TYR A 8 25.63 9.01 2.90
C TYR A 8 24.52 9.52 3.82
N ILE A 9 23.31 9.01 3.67
CA ILE A 9 22.22 9.15 4.63
C ILE A 9 22.37 8.08 5.70
N ASP A 10 22.25 8.51 6.95
CA ASP A 10 22.27 7.64 8.12
C ASP A 10 20.86 7.09 8.38
N LEU A 11 20.58 5.89 7.84
CA LEU A 11 19.25 5.27 7.93
C LEU A 11 18.78 5.05 9.38
N GLU A 12 19.68 4.63 10.28
CA GLU A 12 19.33 4.46 11.70
C GLU A 12 18.94 5.81 12.31
N GLY A 13 19.80 6.82 12.16
CA GLY A 13 19.53 8.16 12.68
C GLY A 13 18.27 8.80 12.08
N VAL A 14 17.96 8.54 10.81
CA VAL A 14 16.70 8.96 10.20
C VAL A 14 15.51 8.34 10.94
N TYR A 15 15.49 7.02 11.15
CA TYR A 15 14.36 6.37 11.83
C TYR A 15 14.31 6.66 13.34
N GLU A 16 15.41 7.04 13.98
CA GLU A 16 15.40 7.57 15.35
C GLU A 16 14.67 8.92 15.45
N GLN A 17 14.76 9.74 14.40
CA GLN A 17 14.29 11.12 14.38
C GLN A 17 12.95 11.30 13.68
N LEU A 18 12.58 10.37 12.77
CA LEU A 18 11.44 10.50 11.87
C LEU A 18 10.12 10.73 12.60
N ALA A 19 9.87 9.99 13.69
CA ALA A 19 8.63 10.11 14.47
C ALA A 19 8.46 11.48 15.15
N ALA A 20 9.56 12.19 15.41
CA ALA A 20 9.55 13.53 16.04
C ALA A 20 9.79 14.65 15.02
N TYR A 21 10.00 14.32 13.74
CA TYR A 21 10.30 15.29 12.72
C TYR A 21 9.07 16.14 12.37
N SER A 22 9.28 17.45 12.25
CA SER A 22 8.29 18.41 11.80
C SER A 22 8.99 19.45 10.94
N SER A 23 8.47 19.72 9.74
CA SER A 23 9.01 20.71 8.81
C SER A 23 8.95 22.15 9.35
N HIS A 24 8.21 22.37 10.44
CA HIS A 24 8.06 23.66 11.11
C HIS A 24 8.98 23.84 12.31
N GLU A 25 9.65 22.77 12.76
CA GLU A 25 10.55 22.80 13.90
C GLU A 25 11.99 22.58 13.45
N THR A 26 12.97 23.08 14.22
CA THR A 26 14.39 23.12 13.85
C THR A 26 15.09 21.74 13.97
N TYR A 27 14.35 20.66 13.76
CA TYR A 27 14.89 19.30 13.83
C TYR A 27 15.40 18.91 12.44
N SER A 28 16.70 18.64 12.36
CA SER A 28 17.33 18.13 11.14
C SER A 28 17.30 16.61 11.17
N LEU A 29 16.96 15.99 10.04
CA LEU A 29 17.13 14.55 9.85
C LEU A 29 18.63 14.24 9.68
N SER A 30 19.07 13.13 10.26
CA SER A 30 20.48 12.74 10.31
C SER A 30 21.12 12.70 8.93
N ASN A 31 22.16 13.52 8.73
CA ASN A 31 22.93 13.65 7.49
C ASN A 31 22.13 14.04 6.23
N ILE A 32 20.97 14.67 6.42
CA ILE A 32 20.15 15.23 5.34
C ILE A 32 20.19 16.76 5.40
N GLN A 33 20.47 17.40 4.27
CA GLN A 33 20.42 18.86 4.19
C GLN A 33 18.98 19.36 4.32
N GLU A 34 18.81 20.50 4.99
CA GLU A 34 17.51 21.10 5.33
C GLU A 34 16.55 21.19 4.14
N GLN A 35 17.05 21.58 2.97
CA GLN A 35 16.23 21.70 1.76
C GLN A 35 15.65 20.37 1.23
N PHE A 36 16.12 19.22 1.72
CA PHE A 36 15.65 17.90 1.31
C PHE A 36 14.86 17.17 2.41
N SER A 37 14.92 17.65 3.65
CA SER A 37 14.39 16.96 4.82
C SER A 37 12.89 16.64 4.73
N GLU A 38 12.07 17.58 4.27
CA GLU A 38 10.62 17.36 4.14
C GLU A 38 10.28 16.31 3.08
N THR A 39 10.99 16.32 1.95
CA THR A 39 10.77 15.31 0.91
C THR A 39 11.25 13.93 1.39
N LEU A 40 12.44 13.87 1.99
CA LEU A 40 13.00 12.62 2.45
C LEU A 40 12.24 12.04 3.65
N SER A 41 11.65 12.87 4.53
CA SER A 41 10.79 12.36 5.60
C SER A 41 9.62 11.56 5.04
N SER A 42 8.88 12.13 4.07
CA SER A 42 7.78 11.43 3.40
C SER A 42 8.24 10.16 2.70
N VAL A 43 9.39 10.19 2.02
CA VAL A 43 9.96 9.01 1.35
C VAL A 43 10.28 7.89 2.35
N PHE A 44 10.89 8.21 3.49
CA PHE A 44 11.22 7.20 4.51
C PHE A 44 10.01 6.71 5.31
N GLU A 45 8.98 7.53 5.46
CA GLU A 45 7.67 7.10 5.97
C GLU A 45 7.05 6.05 5.04
N ASP A 46 6.98 6.35 3.74
CA ASP A 46 6.45 5.43 2.73
C ASP A 46 7.24 4.12 2.72
N LEU A 47 8.58 4.18 2.72
CA LEU A 47 9.42 2.99 2.77
C LEU A 47 9.18 2.14 4.01
N SER A 48 9.04 2.77 5.19
CA SER A 48 8.75 2.03 6.43
C SER A 48 7.41 1.30 6.39
N TYR A 49 6.42 1.92 5.73
CA TYR A 49 5.07 1.37 5.60
C TYR A 49 5.08 0.12 4.70
N ILE A 50 5.80 0.18 3.57
CA ILE A 50 5.90 -0.93 2.62
C ILE A 50 6.63 -2.10 3.24
N THR A 51 7.75 -1.84 3.90
CA THR A 51 8.61 -2.88 4.47
C THR A 51 7.89 -3.67 5.57
N CYS A 52 7.03 -3.03 6.36
CA CYS A 52 6.36 -3.68 7.48
C CYS A 52 4.94 -4.18 7.17
N GLU A 53 4.25 -3.61 6.17
CA GLU A 53 2.84 -3.82 5.78
C GLU A 53 1.79 -3.60 6.89
N ASP A 54 2.18 -3.59 8.17
CA ASP A 54 1.35 -3.38 9.37
C ASP A 54 2.00 -2.34 10.30
N ASP A 55 1.30 -1.22 10.51
CA ASP A 55 1.72 -0.14 11.41
C ASP A 55 2.00 -0.65 12.84
N ALA A 56 1.22 -1.63 13.34
CA ALA A 56 1.40 -2.17 14.68
C ALA A 56 2.64 -3.05 14.82
N VAL A 57 3.20 -3.55 13.71
CA VAL A 57 4.50 -4.22 13.66
C VAL A 57 5.60 -3.16 13.59
N ARG A 58 5.47 -2.19 12.69
CA ARG A 58 6.42 -1.08 12.53
C ARG A 58 6.69 -0.37 13.86
N ASP A 59 5.64 0.02 14.57
CA ASP A 59 5.74 0.83 15.79
C ASP A 59 6.39 0.07 16.98
N LYS A 60 6.57 -1.25 16.87
CA LYS A 60 7.26 -2.07 17.88
C LYS A 60 8.74 -2.29 17.58
N LEU A 61 9.18 -2.01 16.36
CA LEU A 61 10.56 -2.18 15.95
C LEU A 61 11.42 -1.06 16.53
N LYS A 62 12.64 -1.40 16.93
CA LYS A 62 13.65 -0.37 17.23
C LYS A 62 14.07 0.30 15.92
N PRO A 63 14.52 1.58 15.96
CA PRO A 63 14.99 2.29 14.78
C PRO A 63 16.01 1.52 13.95
N ILE A 64 16.99 0.88 14.59
CA ILE A 64 18.00 0.04 13.92
C ILE A 64 17.40 -1.18 13.20
N GLU A 65 16.35 -1.79 13.75
CA GLU A 65 15.69 -2.97 13.17
C GLU A 65 14.86 -2.54 11.95
N LEU A 66 14.11 -1.44 12.07
CA LEU A 66 13.37 -0.86 10.96
C LEU A 66 14.30 -0.40 9.84
N ALA A 67 15.40 0.27 10.19
CA ALA A 67 16.39 0.74 9.23
C ALA A 67 17.06 -0.41 8.48
N ALA A 68 17.30 -1.55 9.12
CA ALA A 68 17.82 -2.75 8.47
C ALA A 68 16.82 -3.33 7.46
N LEU A 69 15.56 -3.50 7.85
CA LEU A 69 14.54 -4.04 6.95
C LEU A 69 14.28 -3.12 5.74
N VAL A 70 14.26 -1.80 5.97
CA VAL A 70 14.12 -0.81 4.89
C VAL A 70 15.35 -0.86 3.99
N GLY A 71 16.55 -0.97 4.58
CA GLY A 71 17.79 -1.13 3.83
C GLY A 71 17.78 -2.35 2.91
N ASP A 72 17.36 -3.51 3.43
CA ASP A 72 17.18 -4.75 2.65
C ASP A 72 16.18 -4.54 1.49
N THR A 73 15.06 -3.88 1.76
CA THR A 73 14.03 -3.57 0.74
C THR A 73 14.60 -2.69 -0.38
N ILE A 74 15.37 -1.66 -0.03
CA ILE A 74 16.02 -0.77 -1.00
C ILE A 74 17.04 -1.56 -1.83
N GLU A 75 17.84 -2.43 -1.23
CA GLU A 75 18.80 -3.26 -1.96
C GLU A 75 18.10 -4.15 -3.00
N GLU A 76 17.07 -4.88 -2.59
CA GLU A 76 16.33 -5.77 -3.48
C GLU A 76 15.74 -5.03 -4.68
N ASP A 77 15.14 -3.86 -4.45
CA ASP A 77 14.53 -3.06 -5.50
C ASP A 77 15.57 -2.46 -6.46
N LEU A 78 16.70 -1.99 -5.94
CA LEU A 78 17.80 -1.48 -6.75
C LEU A 78 18.44 -2.59 -7.59
N ASP A 79 18.58 -3.81 -7.04
CA ASP A 79 19.09 -4.95 -7.77
C ASP A 79 18.16 -5.37 -8.90
N ARG A 80 16.84 -5.39 -8.66
CA ARG A 80 15.85 -5.63 -9.72
C ARG A 80 15.95 -4.59 -10.83
N LEU A 81 16.07 -3.31 -10.47
CA LEU A 81 16.20 -2.22 -11.43
C LEU A 81 17.51 -2.31 -12.22
N ALA A 82 18.62 -2.61 -11.56
CA ALA A 82 19.93 -2.78 -12.19
C ALA A 82 19.95 -3.99 -13.14
N ALA A 83 19.32 -5.10 -12.75
CA ALA A 83 19.17 -6.28 -13.58
C ALA A 83 18.36 -5.98 -14.86
N ALA A 84 17.24 -5.25 -14.73
CA ALA A 84 16.44 -4.82 -15.88
C ALA A 84 17.19 -3.86 -16.80
N ALA A 85 18.03 -2.99 -16.23
CA ALA A 85 18.88 -2.06 -16.96
C ALA A 85 20.11 -2.75 -17.59
N ASN A 86 20.35 -4.02 -17.27
CA ASN A 86 21.56 -4.77 -17.64
C ASN A 86 22.86 -4.04 -17.24
N ILE A 87 22.88 -3.48 -16.03
CA ILE A 87 24.05 -2.83 -15.43
C ILE A 87 24.32 -3.39 -14.04
N SER A 88 25.53 -3.14 -13.53
CA SER A 88 25.83 -3.32 -12.10
C SER A 88 25.54 -2.03 -11.33
N MET A 89 25.21 -2.16 -10.05
CA MET A 89 25.13 -1.00 -9.15
C MET A 89 26.51 -0.32 -8.99
N PRO A 90 26.58 1.00 -8.76
CA PRO A 90 27.84 1.71 -8.52
C PRO A 90 28.52 1.26 -7.21
N GLY A 91 29.78 0.82 -7.31
CA GLY A 91 30.57 0.41 -6.15
C GLY A 91 31.13 1.59 -5.35
N PRO A 92 31.74 1.34 -4.17
CA PRO A 92 32.32 2.38 -3.29
C PRO A 92 33.40 3.24 -3.95
N ARG A 93 34.07 2.69 -4.96
CA ARG A 93 35.18 3.34 -5.68
C ARG A 93 34.77 3.90 -7.03
N SER A 94 33.48 3.88 -7.38
CA SER A 94 32.99 4.46 -8.63
C SER A 94 33.20 5.97 -8.64
N SER A 95 33.68 6.49 -9.76
CA SER A 95 33.82 7.94 -9.95
C SER A 95 32.45 8.61 -9.97
N THR A 96 32.37 9.91 -9.63
CA THR A 96 31.12 10.69 -9.71
C THR A 96 30.47 10.57 -11.08
N GLY A 97 31.23 10.74 -12.17
CA GLY A 97 30.69 10.60 -13.53
C GLY A 97 30.17 9.19 -13.84
N THR A 98 30.80 8.15 -13.28
CA THR A 98 30.29 6.77 -13.42
C THR A 98 28.97 6.58 -12.68
N VAL A 99 28.84 7.12 -11.47
CA VAL A 99 27.58 7.04 -10.70
C VAL A 99 26.48 7.77 -11.45
N ILE A 100 26.71 8.99 -11.91
CA ILE A 100 25.73 9.78 -12.68
C ILE A 100 25.32 9.05 -13.96
N SER A 101 26.28 8.54 -14.73
CA SER A 101 25.96 7.78 -15.94
C SER A 101 25.07 6.56 -15.65
N LYS A 102 25.33 5.84 -14.55
CA LYS A 102 24.50 4.70 -14.14
C LYS A 102 23.12 5.15 -13.65
N LEU A 103 23.04 6.24 -12.88
CA LEU A 103 21.77 6.85 -12.45
C LEU A 103 20.92 7.30 -13.64
N THR A 104 21.53 7.81 -14.71
CA THR A 104 20.82 8.12 -15.96
C THR A 104 20.21 6.86 -16.57
N THR A 105 21.00 5.78 -16.68
CA THR A 105 20.50 4.50 -17.21
C THR A 105 19.38 3.91 -16.34
N LEU A 106 19.52 3.95 -15.02
CA LEU A 106 18.50 3.49 -14.08
C LEU A 106 17.23 4.34 -14.18
N SER A 107 17.35 5.67 -14.28
CA SER A 107 16.21 6.58 -14.48
C SER A 107 15.45 6.29 -15.77
N ILE A 108 16.15 6.08 -16.89
CA ILE A 108 15.50 5.69 -18.15
C ILE A 108 14.80 4.35 -17.98
N THR A 109 15.47 3.38 -17.35
CA THR A 109 14.91 2.04 -17.17
C THR A 109 13.69 2.06 -16.25
N SER A 110 13.71 2.85 -15.18
CA SER A 110 12.57 2.98 -14.25
C SER A 110 11.38 3.67 -14.90
N SER A 111 11.61 4.63 -15.82
CA SER A 111 10.56 5.30 -16.58
C SER A 111 9.83 4.37 -17.54
N PHE A 112 10.55 3.52 -18.26
CA PHE A 112 9.98 2.67 -19.32
C PHE A 112 9.71 1.23 -18.90
N GLY A 113 10.25 0.79 -17.76
CA GLY A 113 10.03 -0.53 -17.19
C GLY A 113 8.74 -0.63 -16.38
N ASP A 114 8.38 -1.87 -16.04
CA ASP A 114 7.24 -2.19 -15.18
C ASP A 114 7.64 -2.16 -13.70
N PHE A 115 8.00 -0.97 -13.22
CA PHE A 115 8.34 -0.74 -11.82
C PHE A 115 7.20 -0.08 -11.08
N ASP A 116 6.77 -0.64 -9.96
CA ASP A 116 5.66 -0.08 -9.20
C ASP A 116 6.05 1.22 -8.47
N TYR A 117 5.10 1.78 -7.72
CA TYR A 117 5.33 3.00 -6.97
C TYR A 117 6.46 2.80 -5.94
N TRP A 118 6.52 1.65 -5.28
CA TRP A 118 7.42 1.36 -4.17
C TRP A 118 8.88 1.23 -4.64
N GLN A 119 9.10 0.47 -5.70
CA GLN A 119 10.41 0.33 -6.34
C GLN A 119 10.96 1.68 -6.82
N LYS A 120 10.08 2.56 -7.30
CA LYS A 120 10.45 3.93 -7.68
C LYS A 120 10.78 4.79 -6.45
N THR A 121 10.09 4.60 -5.32
CA THR A 121 10.41 5.26 -4.06
C THR A 121 11.77 4.81 -3.50
N SER A 122 12.08 3.51 -3.56
CA SER A 122 13.42 2.97 -3.22
C SER A 122 14.51 3.60 -4.09
N PHE A 123 14.27 3.72 -5.40
CA PHE A 123 15.20 4.38 -6.32
C PHE A 123 15.34 5.88 -6.04
N LEU A 124 14.24 6.57 -5.71
CA LEU A 124 14.25 7.97 -5.34
C LEU A 124 15.11 8.21 -4.10
N ALA A 125 14.95 7.39 -3.07
CA ALA A 125 15.77 7.45 -1.85
C ALA A 125 17.27 7.31 -2.19
N TYR A 126 17.63 6.39 -3.09
CA TYR A 126 19.01 6.19 -3.53
C TYR A 126 19.59 7.40 -4.29
N GLN A 127 18.77 8.06 -5.13
CA GLN A 127 19.20 9.28 -5.80
C GLN A 127 19.47 10.41 -4.80
N TYR A 128 18.63 10.54 -3.77
CA TYR A 128 18.82 11.51 -2.71
C TYR A 128 20.05 11.21 -1.84
N ASP A 129 20.34 9.94 -1.53
CA ASP A 129 21.58 9.55 -0.84
C ASP A 129 22.81 10.12 -1.54
N PHE A 130 22.89 9.93 -2.86
CA PHE A 130 23.99 10.48 -3.65
C PHE A 130 23.94 12.01 -3.76
N LEU A 131 22.75 12.61 -3.86
CA LEU A 131 22.59 14.07 -3.87
C LEU A 131 23.10 14.71 -2.56
N CYS A 132 22.77 14.13 -1.41
CA CYS A 132 23.23 14.57 -0.10
C CYS A 132 24.76 14.56 -0.03
N TRP A 133 25.41 13.53 -0.60
CA TRP A 133 26.86 13.50 -0.70
C TRP A 133 27.41 14.61 -1.59
N LEU A 134 26.86 14.81 -2.79
CA LEU A 134 27.30 15.86 -3.73
C LEU A 134 27.24 17.24 -3.08
N TYR A 135 26.15 17.54 -2.35
CA TYR A 135 25.98 18.77 -1.60
C TYR A 135 27.00 18.89 -0.47
N SER A 136 27.24 17.82 0.29
CA SER A 136 28.27 17.81 1.35
C SER A 136 29.69 18.07 0.84
N LYS A 137 29.95 17.80 -0.45
CA LYS A 137 31.24 18.01 -1.13
C LYS A 137 31.29 19.29 -1.97
N GLY A 138 30.22 20.09 -1.99
CA GLY A 138 30.14 21.30 -2.82
C GLY A 138 30.15 21.04 -4.33
N LYS A 139 29.79 19.82 -4.77
CA LYS A 139 29.72 19.42 -6.18
C LYS A 139 28.37 19.81 -6.79
N PHE A 140 28.11 21.11 -6.87
CA PHE A 140 26.80 21.63 -7.21
C PHE A 140 26.39 21.39 -8.67
N ALA A 141 27.35 21.38 -9.61
CA ALA A 141 27.06 21.10 -11.02
C ALA A 141 26.53 19.67 -11.19
N GLU A 142 27.25 18.70 -10.64
CA GLU A 142 26.80 17.30 -10.60
C GLU A 142 25.53 17.12 -9.77
N GLY A 143 25.40 17.86 -8.67
CA GLY A 143 24.19 17.86 -7.85
C GLY A 143 22.95 18.30 -8.63
N PHE A 144 23.09 19.30 -9.50
CA PHE A 144 22.02 19.76 -10.37
C PHE A 144 21.58 18.66 -11.37
N GLU A 145 22.53 17.96 -11.98
CA GLU A 145 22.23 16.84 -12.89
C GLU A 145 21.41 15.74 -12.19
N VAL A 146 21.80 15.37 -10.96
CA VAL A 146 21.07 14.35 -10.17
C VAL A 146 19.70 14.89 -9.75
N TYR A 147 19.60 16.16 -9.37
CA TYR A 147 18.33 16.78 -8.99
C TYR A 147 17.33 16.81 -10.15
N GLU A 148 17.78 17.05 -11.39
CA GLU A 148 16.89 16.96 -12.56
C GLU A 148 16.33 15.55 -12.76
N MET A 149 17.12 14.50 -12.50
CA MET A 149 16.64 13.11 -12.56
C MET A 149 15.60 12.83 -11.46
N ILE A 150 15.85 13.33 -10.25
CA ILE A 150 14.94 13.23 -9.10
C ILE A 150 13.59 13.87 -9.44
N LEU A 151 13.57 15.08 -9.99
CA LEU A 151 12.33 15.78 -10.33
C LEU A 151 11.48 15.00 -11.35
N ARG A 152 12.12 14.37 -12.33
CA ARG A 152 11.42 13.52 -13.31
C ARG A 152 10.80 12.30 -12.63
N ASN A 153 11.59 11.59 -11.82
CA ASN A 153 11.10 10.42 -11.09
C ASN A 153 9.97 10.77 -10.13
N PHE A 154 10.08 11.90 -9.41
CA PHE A 154 9.04 12.37 -8.51
C PHE A 154 7.72 12.65 -9.25
N GLY A 155 7.79 13.28 -10.42
CA GLY A 155 6.63 13.50 -11.28
C GLY A 155 5.96 12.19 -11.74
N GLU A 156 6.75 11.17 -12.09
CA GLU A 156 6.24 9.85 -12.46
C GLU A 156 5.61 9.11 -11.28
N ILE A 157 6.25 9.15 -10.09
CA ILE A 157 5.72 8.58 -8.85
C ILE A 157 4.37 9.21 -8.53
N SER A 158 4.29 10.55 -8.60
CA SER A 158 3.05 11.30 -8.37
C SER A 158 1.95 10.91 -9.36
N ALA A 159 2.29 10.73 -10.64
CA ALA A 159 1.35 10.28 -11.66
C ALA A 159 0.85 8.85 -11.40
N LYS A 160 1.75 7.91 -11.02
CA LYS A 160 1.36 6.54 -10.67
C LYS A 160 0.50 6.50 -9.42
N TYR A 161 0.82 7.28 -8.40
CA TYR A 161 0.01 7.39 -7.19
C TYR A 161 -1.41 7.91 -7.50
N ALA A 162 -1.52 8.98 -8.29
CA ALA A 162 -2.80 9.52 -8.71
C ALA A 162 -3.63 8.50 -9.52
N LEU A 163 -2.99 7.74 -10.42
CA LEU A 163 -3.62 6.67 -11.17
C LEU A 163 -4.10 5.54 -10.25
N ASN A 164 -3.27 5.08 -9.32
CA ASN A 164 -3.63 4.03 -8.37
C ASN A 164 -4.79 4.44 -7.46
N LEU A 165 -4.79 5.67 -6.94
CA LEU A 165 -5.92 6.24 -6.20
C LEU A 165 -7.19 6.28 -7.06
N SER A 166 -7.06 6.60 -8.34
CA SER A 166 -8.21 6.63 -9.26
C SER A 166 -8.78 5.23 -9.49
N PHE A 167 -7.93 4.21 -9.63
CA PHE A 167 -8.36 2.81 -9.76
C PHE A 167 -8.98 2.27 -8.48
N ALA A 168 -8.41 2.58 -7.32
CA ALA A 168 -8.99 2.20 -6.02
C ALA A 168 -10.40 2.77 -5.85
N LYS A 169 -10.59 4.06 -6.16
CA LYS A 169 -11.91 4.71 -6.17
C LYS A 169 -12.87 4.07 -7.18
N GLN A 170 -12.42 3.75 -8.39
CA GLN A 170 -13.25 3.08 -9.39
C GLN A 170 -13.68 1.68 -8.95
N ASN A 171 -12.79 0.90 -8.35
CA ASN A 171 -13.08 -0.42 -7.82
C ASN A 171 -14.08 -0.35 -6.66
N GLU A 172 -13.95 0.64 -5.78
CA GLU A 172 -14.91 0.89 -4.70
C GLU A 172 -16.29 1.25 -5.25
N ILE A 173 -16.37 2.13 -6.26
CA ILE A 173 -17.62 2.49 -6.96
C ILE A 173 -18.24 1.25 -7.62
N ALA A 174 -17.45 0.44 -8.32
CA ALA A 174 -17.92 -0.79 -8.96
C ALA A 174 -18.43 -1.81 -7.94
N SER A 175 -17.74 -1.96 -6.81
CA SER A 175 -18.16 -2.81 -5.67
C SER A 175 -19.47 -2.32 -5.06
N ASN A 176 -19.61 -1.01 -4.83
CA ASN A 176 -20.85 -0.40 -4.33
C ASN A 176 -22.03 -0.61 -5.28
N ILE A 177 -21.83 -0.44 -6.59
CA ILE A 177 -22.85 -0.73 -7.61
C ILE A 177 -23.21 -2.22 -7.63
N ALA A 178 -22.24 -3.12 -7.50
CA ALA A 178 -22.48 -4.55 -7.43
C ALA A 178 -23.27 -4.94 -6.18
N ARG A 179 -22.94 -4.35 -5.03
CA ARG A 179 -23.66 -4.50 -3.74
C ARG A 179 -25.09 -3.99 -3.84
N GLU A 180 -25.31 -2.79 -4.41
CA GLU A 180 -26.66 -2.27 -4.64
C GLU A 180 -27.48 -3.16 -5.57
N ARG A 181 -26.88 -3.63 -6.67
CA ARG A 181 -27.54 -4.54 -7.61
C ARG A 181 -27.85 -5.90 -6.97
N ALA A 182 -26.98 -6.40 -6.10
CA ALA A 182 -27.24 -7.61 -5.32
C ALA A 182 -28.39 -7.38 -4.32
N GLN A 183 -28.36 -6.27 -3.56
CA GLN A 183 -29.44 -5.90 -2.65
C GLN A 183 -30.78 -5.74 -3.37
N LYS A 184 -30.82 -5.08 -4.53
CA LYS A 184 -32.03 -4.96 -5.36
C LYS A 184 -32.51 -6.32 -5.88
N ARG A 185 -31.60 -7.20 -6.33
CA ARG A 185 -31.93 -8.57 -6.78
C ARG A 185 -32.50 -9.43 -5.65
N HIS A 186 -31.97 -9.30 -4.44
CA HIS A 186 -32.40 -10.07 -3.28
C HIS A 186 -33.52 -9.40 -2.47
N ALA A 187 -33.91 -8.16 -2.78
CA ALA A 187 -34.94 -7.41 -2.03
C ALA A 187 -36.28 -8.15 -1.96
N SER A 188 -36.74 -8.71 -3.09
CA SER A 188 -37.99 -9.50 -3.14
C SER A 188 -37.90 -10.79 -2.33
N THR A 189 -36.72 -11.44 -2.32
CA THR A 189 -36.48 -12.68 -1.59
C THR A 189 -36.33 -12.42 -0.09
N ASN A 190 -35.66 -11.34 0.29
CA ASN A 190 -35.52 -10.90 1.68
C ASN A 190 -36.86 -10.49 2.27
N LYS A 191 -37.70 -9.77 1.51
CA LYS A 191 -39.07 -9.45 1.92
C LYS A 191 -39.88 -10.72 2.22
N LYS A 192 -39.85 -11.70 1.30
CA LYS A 192 -40.50 -13.01 1.51
C LYS A 192 -39.93 -13.77 2.73
N LYS A 193 -38.61 -13.70 2.95
CA LYS A 193 -37.97 -14.30 4.12
C LYS A 193 -38.48 -13.67 5.42
N THR A 194 -38.51 -12.34 5.50
CA THR A 194 -39.00 -11.63 6.68
C THR A 194 -40.47 -11.93 6.96
N GLU A 195 -41.34 -11.84 5.94
CA GLU A 195 -42.76 -12.14 6.06
C GLU A 195 -43.01 -13.58 6.55
N LEU A 196 -42.26 -14.55 6.02
CA LEU A 196 -42.34 -15.96 6.42
C LEU A 196 -41.89 -16.17 7.87
N LEU A 197 -40.80 -15.53 8.30
CA LEU A 197 -40.31 -15.64 9.67
C LEU A 197 -41.25 -14.99 10.68
N ASP A 198 -41.84 -13.84 10.35
CA ASP A 198 -42.85 -13.16 11.18
C ASP A 198 -44.12 -14.03 11.32
N GLU A 199 -44.57 -14.65 10.23
CA GLU A 199 -45.69 -15.58 10.26
C GLU A 199 -45.36 -16.81 11.11
N TRP A 200 -44.16 -17.39 10.98
CA TRP A 200 -43.72 -18.52 11.80
C TRP A 200 -43.76 -18.19 13.29
N VAL A 201 -43.29 -17.00 13.69
CA VAL A 201 -43.35 -16.56 15.09
C VAL A 201 -44.79 -16.41 15.58
N ARG A 202 -45.70 -15.91 14.73
CA ARG A 202 -47.08 -15.64 15.12
C ARG A 202 -47.95 -16.89 15.19
N THR A 203 -47.84 -17.78 14.21
CA THR A 203 -48.79 -18.88 14.01
C THR A 203 -48.12 -20.26 13.95
N GLY A 204 -46.79 -20.35 14.07
CA GLY A 204 -46.06 -21.61 13.91
C GLY A 204 -46.50 -22.74 14.84
N THR A 205 -47.04 -22.41 16.02
CA THR A 205 -47.58 -23.37 17.00
C THR A 205 -48.96 -23.93 16.63
N GLU A 206 -49.68 -23.29 15.68
CA GLU A 206 -50.98 -23.74 15.18
C GLU A 206 -50.85 -24.88 14.17
N TYR A 207 -49.64 -25.11 13.64
CA TYR A 207 -49.34 -26.16 12.68
C TYR A 207 -48.86 -27.43 13.37
N LYS A 208 -49.15 -28.60 12.77
CA LYS A 208 -48.78 -29.91 13.34
C LYS A 208 -47.27 -30.09 13.49
N SER A 209 -46.49 -29.45 12.64
CA SER A 209 -45.03 -29.45 12.71
C SER A 209 -44.45 -28.32 11.84
N ARG A 210 -43.17 -27.99 12.07
CA ARG A 210 -42.40 -27.09 11.20
C ARG A 210 -42.45 -27.52 9.72
N ALA A 211 -42.38 -28.82 9.44
CA ALA A 211 -42.45 -29.33 8.08
C ALA A 211 -43.82 -29.06 7.44
N ASP A 212 -44.90 -29.19 8.21
CA ASP A 212 -46.25 -28.91 7.72
C ASP A 212 -46.46 -27.42 7.41
N PHE A 213 -45.95 -26.52 8.26
CA PHE A 213 -45.88 -25.08 7.99
C PHE A 213 -45.10 -24.76 6.72
N CYS A 214 -43.86 -25.27 6.60
CA CYS A 214 -43.02 -25.05 5.42
C CYS A 214 -43.71 -25.51 4.13
N ARG A 215 -44.37 -26.67 4.14
CA ARG A 215 -45.08 -27.23 2.99
C ARG A 215 -46.25 -26.34 2.54
N ILE A 216 -47.04 -25.82 3.49
CA ILE A 216 -48.20 -24.96 3.21
C ILE A 216 -47.75 -23.60 2.66
N VAL A 217 -46.82 -22.93 3.35
CA VAL A 217 -46.33 -21.60 2.96
C VAL A 217 -45.53 -21.67 1.64
N SER A 218 -44.77 -22.73 1.41
CA SER A 218 -44.03 -22.91 0.16
C SER A 218 -44.93 -23.03 -1.06
N ARG A 219 -46.09 -23.69 -0.93
CA ARG A 219 -47.11 -23.75 -1.99
C ARG A 219 -47.82 -22.41 -2.20
N ARG A 220 -48.08 -21.67 -1.11
CA ARG A 220 -48.76 -20.37 -1.17
C ARG A 220 -47.89 -19.27 -1.79
N GLU A 221 -46.62 -19.23 -1.42
CA GLU A 221 -45.69 -18.15 -1.78
C GLU A 221 -44.78 -18.46 -2.98
N GLY A 222 -44.88 -19.67 -3.54
CA GLY A 222 -44.05 -20.15 -4.64
C GLY A 222 -42.58 -20.33 -4.25
N LEU A 223 -42.30 -20.69 -3.00
CA LEU A 223 -40.96 -20.96 -2.48
C LEU A 223 -40.65 -22.46 -2.51
N LYS A 224 -39.37 -22.84 -2.54
CA LYS A 224 -38.99 -24.24 -2.34
C LYS A 224 -39.08 -24.58 -0.86
N GLU A 225 -39.71 -25.71 -0.54
CA GLU A 225 -39.91 -26.18 0.84
C GLU A 225 -38.61 -26.26 1.64
N ARG A 226 -37.54 -26.75 0.99
CA ARG A 226 -36.19 -26.78 1.56
C ARG A 226 -35.68 -25.39 1.98
N THR A 227 -35.93 -24.36 1.18
CA THR A 227 -35.48 -22.98 1.46
C THR A 227 -36.23 -22.37 2.64
N ALA A 228 -37.55 -22.60 2.73
CA ALA A 228 -38.34 -22.18 3.89
C ALA A 228 -37.87 -22.86 5.18
N GLN A 229 -37.59 -24.16 5.11
CA GLN A 229 -37.10 -24.93 6.25
C GLN A 229 -35.71 -24.48 6.71
N GLU A 230 -34.78 -24.22 5.78
CA GLU A 230 -33.44 -23.72 6.08
C GLU A 230 -33.49 -22.35 6.78
N TRP A 231 -34.36 -21.44 6.33
CA TRP A 231 -34.52 -20.12 6.96
C TRP A 231 -35.06 -20.20 8.38
N ILE A 232 -36.10 -21.00 8.62
CA ILE A 232 -36.67 -21.18 9.96
C ILE A 232 -35.65 -21.86 10.89
N GLN A 233 -34.93 -22.88 10.41
CA GLN A 233 -33.90 -23.56 11.19
C GLN A 233 -32.72 -22.67 11.57
N ALA A 234 -32.34 -21.73 10.70
CA ALA A 234 -31.31 -20.74 11.01
C ALA A 234 -31.81 -19.77 12.09
N TYR A 235 -33.04 -19.25 11.91
CA TYR A 235 -33.69 -18.35 12.87
C TYR A 235 -33.87 -18.96 14.27
N GLU A 236 -34.29 -20.24 14.35
CA GLU A 236 -34.42 -20.96 15.62
C GLU A 236 -33.08 -21.22 16.31
N ARG A 237 -31.99 -21.37 15.54
CA ARG A 237 -30.63 -21.55 16.08
C ARG A 237 -30.05 -20.27 16.63
N GLU A 238 -30.30 -19.13 16.00
CA GLU A 238 -29.83 -17.82 16.49
C GLU A 238 -30.55 -17.37 17.77
N ARG A 239 -31.71 -17.95 18.09
CA ARG A 239 -32.52 -17.65 19.27
C ARG A 239 -32.41 -18.67 20.42
N ARG A 240 -31.57 -19.69 20.28
CA ARG A 240 -31.25 -20.66 21.33
C ARG A 240 -29.93 -20.30 21.99
#